data_AF-A0A946ZLB2-F1
#
_entry.id   AF-A0A946ZLB2-F1
#
_cell.length_a   1.000
_cell.length_b   1.000
_cell.length_c   1.000
_cell.angle_alpha   90.00
_cell.angle_beta   90.00
_cell.angle_gamma   90.00
#
_symmetry.space_group_name_H-M   'P 1'
#
loop_
_entity.id
_entity.type
_entity.pdbx_description
1 polymer ?
#
loop_
_entity_poly.entity_id
_entity_poly.type
_entity_poly.pdbx_seq_one_letter_code
_entity_poly.pdbx_strand_id
1 'polypeptide(L)'
;MNICFIMYPWEQIDAENDTSLALIKECVKRGHGVAMCSPSNLTIRDSVTCAFVTVVTRMDKIPKTLKAFYNKAVLREEMLPLAGFDVVFFRANPPLDPIMLNFLDSVKDDVFIVNSLRGMREANNKLYTAAFGDNHSNIIPLTHVSKNKEYLVEQIRESKSDKMILKPLNGFGGSGVILIEKSAMGNINSLLDFYITNPDGSSNYVILQDYIEGADQGDVRILLLNGEPVGAMKRVPGTNDHRSNVSAGGSVQRHVLTKEEKALCKQIGPKLVNDGLYFVGIDVIGGKLVEVNVMSPGGITYINKVYKPKVKVEEKVIDFVESKVQDKLQAFDRRVKLRKTVEEA
;
A
#
# COMPACT_ATOMS: atom_id res chain seq x y z
N MET A 1 19.98 -9.23 10.18
CA MET A 1 18.71 -8.75 10.75
C MET A 1 17.71 -9.88 10.81
N ASN A 2 16.73 -9.78 11.70
CA ASN A 2 15.53 -10.60 11.78
C ASN A 2 14.33 -9.75 11.34
N ILE A 3 13.55 -10.26 10.39
CA ILE A 3 12.48 -9.53 9.73
C ILE A 3 11.19 -10.34 9.86
N CYS A 4 10.13 -9.69 10.34
CA CYS A 4 8.80 -10.27 10.42
C CYS A 4 7.88 -9.65 9.36
N PHE A 5 7.08 -10.47 8.67
CA PHE A 5 6.04 -10.03 7.75
C PHE A 5 4.67 -10.31 8.35
N ILE A 6 3.90 -9.26 8.64
CA ILE A 6 2.49 -9.40 9.02
C ILE A 6 1.67 -9.42 7.72
N MET A 7 1.23 -10.60 7.30
CA MET A 7 0.63 -10.86 6.00
C MET A 7 -0.38 -12.02 6.04
N TYR A 8 -0.97 -12.38 4.90
CA TYR A 8 -1.80 -13.59 4.78
C TYR A 8 -0.95 -14.87 4.93
N PRO A 9 -1.58 -16.01 5.26
CA PRO A 9 -0.90 -17.31 5.38
C PRO A 9 -0.10 -17.69 4.14
N TRP A 10 0.97 -18.48 4.33
CA TRP A 10 1.87 -18.90 3.26
C TRP A 10 1.13 -19.61 2.12
N GLU A 11 0.14 -20.43 2.46
CA GLU A 11 -0.66 -21.22 1.51
C GLU A 11 -1.50 -20.37 0.57
N GLN A 12 -1.73 -19.10 0.90
CA GLN A 12 -2.51 -18.15 0.09
C GLN A 12 -1.64 -17.32 -0.87
N ILE A 13 -0.31 -17.50 -0.85
CA ILE A 13 0.62 -16.75 -1.69
C ILE A 13 0.49 -17.19 -3.16
N ASP A 14 0.41 -16.19 -4.07
CA ASP A 14 0.64 -16.44 -5.50
C ASP A 14 2.14 -16.62 -5.78
N ALA A 15 2.55 -17.87 -5.94
CA ALA A 15 3.93 -18.26 -6.19
C ALA A 15 4.57 -17.61 -7.44
N GLU A 16 3.80 -17.01 -8.35
CA GLU A 16 4.28 -16.39 -9.59
C GLU A 16 4.36 -14.86 -9.55
N ASN A 17 3.45 -14.19 -8.84
CA ASN A 17 3.29 -12.73 -8.91
C ASN A 17 3.24 -12.03 -7.54
N ASP A 18 3.42 -12.74 -6.44
CA ASP A 18 3.30 -12.14 -5.12
C ASP A 18 4.49 -11.21 -4.77
N THR A 19 4.16 -9.99 -4.34
CA THR A 19 5.14 -8.97 -3.95
C THR A 19 5.76 -9.26 -2.59
N SER A 20 4.98 -9.77 -1.63
CA SER A 20 5.47 -10.17 -0.31
C SER A 20 6.44 -11.34 -0.43
N LEU A 21 6.13 -12.33 -1.28
CA LEU A 21 7.05 -13.44 -1.58
C LEU A 21 8.36 -12.96 -2.24
N ALA A 22 8.29 -11.96 -3.12
CA ALA A 22 9.49 -11.37 -3.73
C ALA A 22 10.41 -10.73 -2.69
N LEU A 23 9.84 -10.00 -1.73
CA LEU A 23 10.57 -9.40 -0.61
C LEU A 23 11.14 -10.48 0.32
N ILE A 24 10.34 -11.48 0.71
CA ILE A 24 10.77 -12.61 1.55
C ILE A 24 11.97 -13.33 0.91
N LYS A 25 11.89 -13.65 -0.38
CA LYS A 25 12.97 -14.32 -1.12
C LYS A 25 14.25 -13.48 -1.12
N GLU A 26 14.14 -12.16 -1.30
CA GLU A 26 15.30 -11.27 -1.27
C GLU A 26 15.92 -11.21 0.14
N CYS A 27 15.10 -11.14 1.20
CA CYS A 27 15.59 -11.21 2.58
C CYS A 27 16.36 -12.51 2.86
N VAL A 28 15.82 -13.67 2.46
CA VAL A 28 16.49 -14.96 2.64
C VAL A 28 17.78 -15.01 1.82
N LYS A 29 17.79 -14.46 0.60
CA LYS A 29 19.00 -14.35 -0.24
C LYS A 29 20.11 -13.52 0.39
N ARG A 30 19.78 -12.53 1.20
CA ARG A 30 20.73 -11.72 1.98
C ARG A 30 21.09 -12.32 3.34
N GLY A 31 20.60 -13.52 3.65
CA GLY A 31 20.90 -14.23 4.89
C GLY A 31 20.16 -13.69 6.12
N HIS A 32 19.11 -12.90 5.94
CA HIS A 32 18.27 -12.45 7.05
C HIS A 32 17.43 -13.60 7.62
N GLY A 33 17.15 -13.53 8.93
CA GLY A 33 16.09 -14.36 9.53
C GLY A 33 14.73 -13.83 9.08
N VAL A 34 13.86 -14.69 8.58
CA VAL A 34 12.54 -14.28 8.09
C VAL A 34 11.45 -15.07 8.79
N ALA A 35 10.50 -14.36 9.37
CA ALA A 35 9.28 -14.89 9.94
C ALA A 35 8.07 -14.21 9.29
N MET A 36 6.93 -14.87 9.32
CA MET A 36 5.66 -14.29 8.90
C MET A 36 4.53 -14.73 9.81
N CYS A 37 3.52 -13.90 9.95
CA CYS A 37 2.30 -14.23 10.66
C CYS A 37 1.13 -13.44 10.10
N SER A 38 -0.09 -13.88 10.40
CA SER A 38 -1.28 -13.09 10.12
C SER A 38 -1.68 -12.23 11.32
N PRO A 39 -2.50 -11.18 11.12
CA PRO A 39 -3.00 -10.36 12.22
C PRO A 39 -3.63 -11.16 13.37
N SER A 40 -4.32 -12.27 13.05
CA SER A 40 -4.96 -13.14 14.06
C SER A 40 -3.98 -13.97 14.89
N ASN A 41 -2.70 -14.02 14.53
CA ASN A 41 -1.67 -14.72 15.29
C ASN A 41 -0.99 -13.84 16.36
N LEU A 42 -1.32 -12.54 16.40
CA LEU A 42 -0.82 -11.61 17.41
C LEU A 42 -1.39 -11.93 18.78
N THR A 43 -0.55 -11.87 19.80
CA THR A 43 -0.93 -12.17 21.18
C THR A 43 -0.07 -11.39 22.18
N ILE A 44 -0.52 -11.31 23.42
CA ILE A 44 0.31 -10.83 24.55
C ILE A 44 0.51 -12.01 25.49
N ARG A 45 1.77 -12.33 25.78
CA ARG A 45 2.15 -13.28 26.84
C ARG A 45 3.01 -12.55 27.86
N ASP A 46 2.63 -12.60 29.13
CA ASP A 46 3.40 -11.99 30.23
C ASP A 46 3.71 -10.50 29.99
N SER A 47 2.73 -9.74 29.47
CA SER A 47 2.86 -8.32 29.06
C SER A 47 3.80 -8.05 27.88
N VAL A 48 4.29 -9.09 27.20
CA VAL A 48 5.10 -8.98 25.99
C VAL A 48 4.24 -9.29 24.78
N THR A 49 4.23 -8.38 23.79
CA THR A 49 3.58 -8.65 22.51
C THR A 49 4.40 -9.63 21.68
N CYS A 50 3.76 -10.75 21.37
CA CYS A 50 4.29 -11.88 20.63
C CYS A 50 3.43 -12.18 19.41
N ALA A 51 3.93 -13.06 18.55
CA ALA A 51 3.14 -13.65 17.49
C ALA A 51 3.47 -15.14 17.37
N PHE A 52 2.46 -15.96 17.08
CA PHE A 52 2.70 -17.28 16.48
C PHE A 52 3.11 -17.05 15.02
N VAL A 53 4.36 -17.41 14.70
CA VAL A 53 4.99 -17.12 13.43
C VAL A 53 5.41 -18.38 12.70
N THR A 54 5.25 -18.35 11.39
CA THR A 54 5.87 -19.27 10.46
C THR A 54 7.25 -18.73 10.08
N VAL A 55 8.31 -19.42 10.50
CA VAL A 55 9.70 -19.07 10.23
C VAL A 55 10.18 -19.79 8.97
N VAL A 56 10.78 -19.03 8.04
CA VAL A 56 11.46 -19.61 6.88
C VAL A 56 12.83 -20.10 7.33
N THR A 57 13.05 -21.41 7.21
CA THR A 57 14.35 -22.01 7.53
C THR A 57 15.41 -21.49 6.56
N ARG A 58 16.62 -21.23 7.08
CA ARG A 58 17.75 -20.79 6.25
C ARG A 58 18.02 -21.81 5.15
N MET A 59 18.32 -21.30 3.96
CA MET A 59 18.61 -22.10 2.78
C MET A 59 20.02 -21.79 2.29
N ASP A 60 20.85 -22.82 2.07
CA ASP A 60 22.20 -22.62 1.53
C ASP A 60 22.17 -22.17 0.06
N LYS A 61 21.17 -22.64 -0.70
CA LYS A 61 21.01 -22.32 -2.12
C LYS A 61 19.62 -21.80 -2.42
N ILE A 62 19.56 -20.52 -2.77
CA ILE A 62 18.29 -19.85 -3.08
C ILE A 62 17.84 -20.18 -4.51
N PRO A 63 16.61 -20.71 -4.70
CA PRO A 63 16.06 -20.92 -6.03
C PRO A 63 15.96 -19.62 -6.84
N LYS A 64 16.18 -19.71 -8.16
CA LYS A 64 16.17 -18.52 -9.03
C LYS A 64 14.77 -17.92 -9.17
N THR A 65 13.75 -18.74 -9.36
CA THR A 65 12.35 -18.31 -9.56
C THR A 65 11.59 -18.22 -8.24
N LEU A 66 10.53 -17.40 -8.19
CA LEU A 66 9.66 -17.29 -7.02
C LEU A 66 8.94 -18.61 -6.74
N LYS A 67 8.35 -19.23 -7.76
CA LYS A 67 7.67 -20.52 -7.61
C LYS A 67 8.55 -21.64 -7.08
N ALA A 68 9.80 -21.72 -7.54
CA ALA A 68 10.74 -22.71 -7.01
C ALA A 68 11.17 -22.40 -5.58
N PHE A 69 11.24 -21.12 -5.20
CA PHE A 69 11.49 -20.72 -3.80
C PHE A 69 10.30 -21.09 -2.92
N TYR A 70 9.09 -20.75 -3.33
CA TYR A 70 7.85 -21.09 -2.63
C TYR A 70 7.74 -22.60 -2.35
N ASN A 71 7.94 -23.44 -3.37
CA ASN A 71 7.83 -24.90 -3.24
C ASN A 71 8.96 -25.55 -2.42
N LYS A 72 10.11 -24.89 -2.24
CA LYS A 72 11.29 -25.46 -1.57
C LYS A 72 11.57 -24.86 -0.20
N ALA A 73 10.85 -23.80 0.18
CA ALA A 73 10.98 -23.22 1.50
C ALA A 73 10.55 -24.25 2.55
N VAL A 74 11.38 -24.45 3.55
CA VAL A 74 11.04 -25.28 4.72
C VAL A 74 10.59 -24.34 5.83
N LEU A 75 9.38 -24.57 6.32
CA LEU A 75 8.72 -23.71 7.29
C LEU A 75 8.67 -24.41 8.65
N ARG A 76 8.74 -23.63 9.72
CA ARG A 76 8.52 -24.10 11.09
C ARG A 76 7.74 -23.08 11.88
N GLU A 77 6.90 -23.55 12.80
CA GLU A 77 6.09 -22.68 13.66
C GLU A 77 6.81 -22.40 14.97
N GLU A 78 6.75 -21.15 15.43
CA GLU A 78 7.30 -20.72 16.72
C GLU A 78 6.44 -19.60 17.30
N MET A 79 6.54 -19.34 18.61
CA MET A 79 6.03 -18.11 19.19
C MET A 79 7.18 -17.18 19.55
N LEU A 80 7.26 -16.01 18.90
CA LEU A 80 8.37 -15.08 19.05
C LEU A 80 7.89 -13.69 19.50
N PRO A 81 8.66 -12.97 20.35
CA PRO A 81 8.34 -11.60 20.74
C PRO A 81 8.55 -10.65 19.56
N LEU A 82 7.59 -9.76 19.30
CA LEU A 82 7.68 -8.83 18.17
C LEU A 82 8.84 -7.83 18.32
N ALA A 83 9.09 -7.36 19.54
CA ALA A 83 10.22 -6.46 19.84
C ALA A 83 11.60 -7.10 19.57
N GLY A 84 11.68 -8.43 19.38
CA GLY A 84 12.92 -9.12 19.04
C GLY A 84 13.29 -9.08 17.54
N PHE A 85 12.40 -8.58 16.68
CA PHE A 85 12.69 -8.34 15.27
C PHE A 85 13.29 -6.95 15.06
N ASP A 86 14.17 -6.82 14.06
CA ASP A 86 14.70 -5.51 13.66
C ASP A 86 13.65 -4.74 12.83
N VAL A 87 12.85 -5.48 12.06
CA VAL A 87 11.89 -4.93 11.09
C VAL A 87 10.60 -5.72 11.10
N VAL A 88 9.46 -5.01 11.05
CA VAL A 88 8.15 -5.58 10.76
C VAL A 88 7.62 -4.95 9.47
N PHE A 89 7.46 -5.77 8.43
CA PHE A 89 6.71 -5.38 7.23
C PHE A 89 5.22 -5.61 7.46
N PHE A 90 4.43 -4.57 7.28
CA PHE A 90 2.99 -4.72 7.16
C PHE A 90 2.61 -5.00 5.70
N ARG A 91 2.05 -6.18 5.45
CA ARG A 91 1.69 -6.69 4.11
C ARG A 91 0.34 -7.40 4.08
N ALA A 92 -0.43 -7.35 5.16
CA ALA A 92 -1.80 -7.85 5.19
C ALA A 92 -2.68 -7.03 4.24
N ASN A 93 -3.63 -7.71 3.58
CA ASN A 93 -4.56 -7.05 2.68
C ASN A 93 -5.54 -6.16 3.48
N PRO A 94 -6.08 -5.08 2.89
CA PRO A 94 -7.17 -4.31 3.47
C PRO A 94 -8.40 -5.18 3.81
N PRO A 95 -9.25 -4.78 4.78
CA PRO A 95 -9.20 -3.53 5.54
C PRO A 95 -8.15 -3.51 6.66
N LEU A 96 -7.82 -2.31 7.16
CA LEU A 96 -6.91 -2.13 8.28
C LEU A 96 -7.59 -2.57 9.59
N ASP A 97 -6.98 -3.54 10.29
CA ASP A 97 -7.48 -4.05 11.57
C ASP A 97 -7.01 -3.16 12.74
N PRO A 98 -7.93 -2.45 13.44
CA PRO A 98 -7.56 -1.60 14.57
C PRO A 98 -6.94 -2.36 15.75
N ILE A 99 -7.34 -3.62 15.98
CA ILE A 99 -6.83 -4.43 17.10
C ILE A 99 -5.36 -4.77 16.84
N MET A 100 -5.04 -5.20 15.62
CA MET A 100 -3.65 -5.44 15.20
C MET A 100 -2.78 -4.18 15.36
N LEU A 101 -3.29 -2.99 15.04
CA LEU A 101 -2.54 -1.76 15.28
C LEU A 101 -2.23 -1.52 16.76
N ASN A 102 -3.13 -1.89 17.67
CA ASN A 102 -2.90 -1.74 19.12
C ASN A 102 -1.79 -2.66 19.61
N PHE A 103 -1.70 -3.88 19.06
CA PHE A 103 -0.54 -4.75 19.32
C PHE A 103 0.75 -4.10 18.83
N LEU A 104 0.76 -3.57 17.61
CA LEU A 104 1.97 -2.98 17.04
C LEU A 104 2.38 -1.66 17.70
N ASP A 105 1.44 -0.88 18.24
CA ASP A 105 1.76 0.34 18.99
C ASP A 105 2.63 0.05 20.22
N SER A 106 2.48 -1.13 20.83
CA SER A 106 3.27 -1.52 22.01
C SER A 106 4.75 -1.79 21.72
N VAL A 107 5.10 -2.04 20.45
CA VAL A 107 6.47 -2.38 20.01
C VAL A 107 7.03 -1.40 18.97
N LYS A 108 6.28 -0.35 18.64
CA LYS A 108 6.61 0.60 17.55
C LYS A 108 7.93 1.35 17.76
N ASP A 109 8.36 1.50 19.01
CA ASP A 109 9.59 2.21 19.36
C ASP A 109 10.81 1.27 19.35
N ASP A 110 10.58 -0.03 19.53
CA ASP A 110 11.62 -1.06 19.52
C ASP A 110 11.95 -1.52 18.09
N VAL A 111 10.92 -1.69 17.26
CA VAL A 111 11.05 -2.28 15.92
C VAL A 111 10.85 -1.24 14.82
N PHE A 112 11.53 -1.38 13.68
CA PHE A 112 11.22 -0.55 12.51
C PHE A 112 10.03 -1.12 11.74
N ILE A 113 8.89 -0.44 11.74
CA ILE A 113 7.67 -0.88 11.06
C ILE A 113 7.53 -0.18 9.70
N VAL A 114 7.34 -0.97 8.63
CA VAL A 114 7.13 -0.49 7.26
C VAL A 114 5.70 -0.81 6.84
N ASN A 115 4.78 0.16 6.70
CA ASN A 115 4.89 1.60 6.97
C ASN A 115 4.60 1.98 8.44
N SER A 116 4.72 3.27 8.79
CA SER A 116 4.38 3.76 10.13
C SER A 116 2.91 3.50 10.49
N LEU A 117 2.62 3.13 11.74
CA LEU A 117 1.26 2.86 12.20
C LEU A 117 0.37 4.11 12.09
N ARG A 118 0.90 5.28 12.42
CA ARG A 118 0.21 6.56 12.29
C ARG A 118 -0.13 6.86 10.83
N GLY A 119 0.85 6.76 9.93
CA GLY A 119 0.64 6.98 8.50
C GLY A 119 -0.37 6.02 7.91
N MET A 120 -0.31 4.74 8.29
CA MET A 120 -1.31 3.76 7.88
C MET A 120 -2.71 4.10 8.39
N ARG A 121 -2.86 4.59 9.63
CA ARG A 121 -4.17 5.06 10.15
C ARG A 121 -4.70 6.25 9.37
N GLU A 122 -3.84 7.24 9.09
CA GLU A 122 -4.22 8.45 8.35
C GLU A 122 -4.55 8.14 6.89
N ALA A 123 -3.84 7.20 6.26
CA ALA A 123 -3.98 6.83 4.86
C ALA A 123 -4.81 5.55 4.62
N ASN A 124 -5.55 5.06 5.62
CA ASN A 124 -6.29 3.80 5.53
C ASN A 124 -7.49 3.83 4.55
N ASN A 125 -7.90 5.01 4.12
CA ASN A 125 -9.03 5.20 3.23
C ASN A 125 -8.76 6.30 2.21
N LYS A 126 -9.62 6.38 1.19
CA LYS A 126 -9.43 7.27 0.03
C LYS A 126 -9.51 8.77 0.36
N LEU A 127 -9.99 9.15 1.55
CA LEU A 127 -10.01 10.54 2.02
C LEU A 127 -8.59 11.13 2.09
N TYR A 128 -7.59 10.31 2.44
CA TYR A 128 -6.21 10.75 2.47
C TYR A 128 -5.77 11.33 1.13
N THR A 129 -6.12 10.66 0.03
CA THR A 129 -5.83 11.16 -1.34
C THR A 129 -6.66 12.39 -1.69
N ALA A 130 -7.94 12.42 -1.30
CA ALA A 130 -8.82 13.56 -1.56
C ALA A 130 -8.36 14.86 -0.87
N ALA A 131 -7.66 14.76 0.26
CA ALA A 131 -7.17 15.91 1.03
C ALA A 131 -5.85 16.52 0.52
N PHE A 132 -5.28 16.07 -0.60
CA PHE A 132 -4.05 16.67 -1.17
C PHE A 132 -4.29 18.06 -1.81
N GLY A 133 -5.53 18.54 -1.89
CA GLY A 133 -5.96 19.66 -2.75
C GLY A 133 -5.36 21.04 -2.48
N ASP A 134 -4.96 21.39 -1.27
CA ASP A 134 -4.67 22.80 -0.93
C ASP A 134 -3.30 23.31 -1.40
N ASN A 135 -2.26 22.45 -1.41
CA ASN A 135 -0.92 22.78 -1.93
C ASN A 135 -0.61 22.14 -3.29
N HIS A 136 -1.55 21.38 -3.84
CA HIS A 136 -1.34 20.53 -5.00
C HIS A 136 -2.56 20.48 -5.94
N SER A 137 -3.23 21.63 -6.12
CA SER A 137 -4.54 21.79 -6.78
C SER A 137 -4.71 21.17 -8.17
N ASN A 138 -3.64 20.69 -8.82
CA ASN A 138 -3.71 20.02 -10.12
C ASN A 138 -3.27 18.54 -10.11
N ILE A 139 -2.98 17.91 -8.97
CA ILE A 139 -2.51 16.51 -8.95
C ILE A 139 -3.61 15.49 -8.75
N ILE A 140 -4.77 15.88 -8.20
CA ILE A 140 -5.95 15.01 -8.12
C ILE A 140 -7.03 15.53 -9.11
N PRO A 141 -7.97 14.68 -9.54
CA PRO A 141 -9.19 15.15 -10.20
C PRO A 141 -10.02 15.98 -9.22
N LEU A 142 -10.94 16.79 -9.74
CA LEU A 142 -11.90 17.50 -8.89
C LEU A 142 -12.68 16.47 -8.08
N THR A 143 -12.62 16.58 -6.75
CA THR A 143 -13.07 15.53 -5.85
C THR A 143 -13.92 16.12 -4.73
N HIS A 144 -15.09 15.54 -4.54
CA HIS A 144 -16.02 15.86 -3.47
C HIS A 144 -16.20 14.61 -2.61
N VAL A 145 -16.11 14.78 -1.29
CA VAL A 145 -16.38 13.70 -0.34
C VAL A 145 -17.52 14.13 0.56
N SER A 146 -18.66 13.45 0.46
CA SER A 146 -19.86 13.84 1.20
C SER A 146 -20.80 12.66 1.41
N LYS A 147 -21.72 12.83 2.36
CA LYS A 147 -22.92 12.00 2.54
C LYS A 147 -24.21 12.82 2.41
N ASN A 148 -24.09 14.12 2.10
CA ASN A 148 -25.21 15.01 1.83
C ASN A 148 -25.61 14.84 0.36
N LYS A 149 -26.80 14.29 0.13
CA LYS A 149 -27.29 13.96 -1.22
C LYS A 149 -27.57 15.21 -2.03
N GLU A 150 -28.18 16.21 -1.42
CA GLU A 150 -28.54 17.48 -2.05
C GLU A 150 -27.28 18.17 -2.58
N TYR A 151 -26.22 18.23 -1.76
CA TYR A 151 -24.91 18.74 -2.16
C TYR A 151 -24.33 17.96 -3.33
N LEU A 152 -24.31 16.62 -3.27
CA LEU A 152 -23.75 15.81 -4.35
C LEU A 152 -24.50 16.01 -5.68
N VAL A 153 -25.83 16.07 -5.62
CA VAL A 153 -26.68 16.34 -6.78
C VAL A 153 -26.42 17.73 -7.36
N GLU A 154 -26.24 18.74 -6.52
CA GLU A 154 -25.86 20.09 -6.93
C GLU A 154 -24.49 20.08 -7.62
N GLN A 155 -23.48 19.44 -7.03
CA GLN A 155 -22.15 19.36 -7.62
C GLN A 155 -22.14 18.62 -8.97
N ILE A 156 -22.99 17.60 -9.17
CA ILE A 156 -23.13 16.95 -10.48
C ILE A 156 -23.72 17.91 -11.52
N ARG A 157 -24.70 18.73 -11.14
CA ARG A 157 -25.32 19.72 -12.05
C ARG A 157 -24.35 20.85 -12.40
N GLU A 158 -23.58 21.31 -11.43
CA GLU A 158 -22.64 22.43 -11.57
C GLU A 158 -21.30 22.06 -12.21
N SER A 159 -20.90 20.77 -12.19
CA SER A 159 -19.63 20.33 -12.78
C SER A 159 -19.53 20.77 -14.25
N LYS A 160 -18.32 21.00 -14.75
CA LYS A 160 -18.09 21.25 -16.18
C LYS A 160 -17.97 19.95 -16.98
N SER A 161 -17.68 18.83 -16.32
CA SER A 161 -17.58 17.52 -16.94
C SER A 161 -18.97 16.93 -17.16
N ASP A 162 -19.19 16.23 -18.27
CA ASP A 162 -20.42 15.46 -18.51
C ASP A 162 -20.40 14.09 -17.81
N LYS A 163 -19.23 13.68 -17.34
CA LYS A 163 -18.97 12.37 -16.73
C LYS A 163 -18.30 12.52 -15.37
N MET A 164 -18.78 11.76 -14.40
CA MET A 164 -18.23 11.71 -13.05
C MET A 164 -18.14 10.27 -12.56
N ILE A 165 -17.26 10.02 -11.59
CA ILE A 165 -17.09 8.75 -10.92
C ILE A 165 -17.65 8.86 -9.51
N LEU A 166 -18.56 7.94 -9.14
CA LEU A 166 -19.00 7.72 -7.77
C LEU A 166 -18.34 6.46 -7.23
N LYS A 167 -17.75 6.55 -6.03
CA LYS A 167 -17.11 5.40 -5.37
C LYS A 167 -17.21 5.47 -3.85
N PRO A 168 -17.26 4.32 -3.14
CA PRO A 168 -17.23 4.30 -1.69
C PRO A 168 -15.83 4.63 -1.16
N LEU A 169 -15.76 5.20 0.05
CA LEU A 169 -14.49 5.40 0.76
C LEU A 169 -13.80 4.06 1.03
N ASN A 170 -14.57 3.09 1.54
CA ASN A 170 -14.11 1.78 1.95
C ASN A 170 -14.29 0.80 0.80
N GLY A 171 -13.20 0.21 0.32
CA GLY A 171 -13.21 -0.74 -0.79
C GLY A 171 -11.90 -0.72 -1.55
N PHE A 172 -11.50 -1.86 -2.08
CA PHE A 172 -10.30 -2.04 -2.90
C PHE A 172 -10.68 -2.68 -4.24
N GLY A 173 -9.74 -2.71 -5.19
CA GLY A 173 -9.92 -3.49 -6.42
C GLY A 173 -11.00 -2.94 -7.39
N GLY A 174 -11.45 -1.69 -7.21
CA GLY A 174 -12.48 -1.09 -8.07
C GLY A 174 -13.92 -1.55 -7.75
N SER A 175 -14.15 -2.18 -6.60
CA SER A 175 -15.50 -2.50 -6.14
C SER A 175 -16.30 -1.23 -5.82
N GLY A 176 -17.53 -1.15 -6.32
CA GLY A 176 -18.42 -0.01 -6.10
C GLY A 176 -18.05 1.27 -6.84
N VAL A 177 -17.23 1.20 -7.90
CA VAL A 177 -16.90 2.36 -8.75
C VAL A 177 -17.90 2.42 -9.89
N ILE A 178 -18.63 3.54 -10.02
CA ILE A 178 -19.66 3.73 -11.06
C ILE A 178 -19.39 5.03 -11.82
N LEU A 179 -19.50 4.94 -13.15
CA LEU A 179 -19.55 6.10 -14.03
C LEU A 179 -20.97 6.67 -14.04
N ILE A 180 -21.08 7.95 -13.74
CA ILE A 180 -22.31 8.75 -13.84
C ILE A 180 -22.16 9.67 -15.04
N GLU A 181 -23.17 9.66 -15.91
CA GLU A 181 -23.33 10.67 -16.95
C GLU A 181 -24.42 11.65 -16.54
N LYS A 182 -24.22 12.95 -16.81
CA LYS A 182 -25.24 13.98 -16.53
C LYS A 182 -26.57 13.73 -17.25
N SER A 183 -26.54 13.04 -18.39
CA SER A 183 -27.75 12.61 -19.11
C SER A 183 -28.62 11.66 -18.27
N ALA A 184 -28.05 10.93 -17.32
CA ALA A 184 -28.71 9.90 -16.51
C ALA A 184 -29.18 10.40 -15.12
N MET A 185 -29.36 11.71 -14.95
CA MET A 185 -29.74 12.32 -13.67
C MET A 185 -31.06 11.81 -13.08
N GLY A 186 -31.93 11.18 -13.86
CA GLY A 186 -33.19 10.60 -13.37
C GLY A 186 -33.01 9.55 -12.27
N ASN A 187 -31.88 8.82 -12.27
CA ASN A 187 -31.63 7.71 -11.34
C ASN A 187 -30.62 8.05 -10.23
N ILE A 188 -30.11 9.29 -10.19
CA ILE A 188 -28.98 9.64 -9.32
C ILE A 188 -29.33 9.51 -7.83
N ASN A 189 -30.55 9.90 -7.43
CA ASN A 189 -30.97 9.84 -6.03
C ASN A 189 -31.01 8.40 -5.53
N SER A 190 -31.58 7.48 -6.31
CA SER A 190 -31.60 6.05 -5.95
C SER A 190 -30.20 5.45 -5.87
N LEU A 191 -29.28 5.88 -6.74
CA LEU A 191 -27.89 5.48 -6.67
C LEU A 191 -27.22 5.98 -5.40
N LEU A 192 -27.41 7.26 -5.07
CA LEU A 192 -26.88 7.84 -3.83
C LEU A 192 -27.49 7.17 -2.59
N ASP A 193 -28.77 6.84 -2.60
CA ASP A 193 -29.43 6.10 -1.52
C ASP A 193 -28.76 4.75 -1.28
N PHE A 194 -28.46 4.01 -2.35
CA PHE A 194 -27.79 2.71 -2.28
C PHE A 194 -26.37 2.80 -1.67
N TYR A 195 -25.59 3.83 -2.02
CA TYR A 195 -24.22 3.96 -1.51
C TYR A 195 -24.13 4.61 -0.12
N ILE A 196 -25.01 5.56 0.15
CA ILE A 196 -24.96 6.38 1.36
C ILE A 196 -25.76 5.74 2.49
N THR A 197 -26.89 5.10 2.22
CA THR A 197 -27.80 4.61 3.27
C THR A 197 -27.61 3.12 3.49
N ASN A 198 -27.19 2.74 4.69
CA ASN A 198 -27.07 1.34 5.07
C ASN A 198 -28.42 0.76 5.53
N PRO A 199 -28.63 -0.58 5.44
CA PRO A 199 -29.84 -1.23 5.91
C PRO A 199 -30.14 -1.03 7.41
N ASP A 200 -29.11 -0.75 8.21
CA ASP A 200 -29.22 -0.48 9.65
C ASP A 200 -29.55 0.99 9.99
N GLY A 201 -29.78 1.82 8.97
CA GLY A 201 -30.09 3.25 9.11
C GLY A 201 -28.86 4.15 9.30
N SER A 202 -27.65 3.59 9.34
CA SER A 202 -26.42 4.39 9.33
C SER A 202 -26.11 4.95 7.94
N SER A 203 -25.21 5.94 7.88
CA SER A 203 -24.83 6.60 6.62
C SER A 203 -23.33 6.54 6.33
N ASN A 204 -22.98 6.31 5.06
CA ASN A 204 -21.61 6.28 4.57
C ASN A 204 -21.28 7.55 3.75
N TYR A 205 -20.02 7.97 3.82
CA TYR A 205 -19.49 8.94 2.88
C TYR A 205 -19.16 8.27 1.54
N VAL A 206 -19.38 9.02 0.46
CA VAL A 206 -18.99 8.66 -0.90
C VAL A 206 -18.02 9.69 -1.46
N ILE A 207 -17.25 9.27 -2.45
CA ILE A 207 -16.43 10.15 -3.28
C ILE A 207 -17.15 10.34 -4.62
N LEU A 208 -17.42 11.59 -4.97
CA LEU A 208 -17.81 12.01 -6.31
C LEU A 208 -16.62 12.74 -6.94
N GLN A 209 -16.19 12.30 -8.11
CA GLN A 209 -14.95 12.74 -8.72
C GLN A 209 -15.16 13.00 -10.21
N ASP A 210 -14.55 14.03 -10.79
CA ASP A 210 -14.59 14.23 -12.23
C ASP A 210 -13.98 13.00 -12.95
N TYR A 211 -14.60 12.58 -14.05
CA TYR A 211 -14.04 11.55 -14.91
C TYR A 211 -12.73 12.05 -15.53
N ILE A 212 -11.71 11.20 -15.51
CA ILE A 212 -10.42 11.48 -16.15
C ILE A 212 -10.44 10.85 -17.54
N GLU A 213 -10.32 11.68 -18.57
CA GLU A 213 -10.23 11.20 -19.94
C GLU A 213 -9.09 10.19 -20.12
N GLY A 214 -9.38 9.08 -20.79
CA GLY A 214 -8.45 7.97 -20.97
C GLY A 214 -8.43 6.95 -19.82
N ALA A 215 -9.31 7.05 -18.81
CA ALA A 215 -9.44 6.04 -17.77
C ALA A 215 -9.84 4.65 -18.32
N ASP A 216 -10.54 4.62 -19.45
CA ASP A 216 -10.86 3.42 -20.23
C ASP A 216 -9.63 2.74 -20.85
N GLN A 217 -8.54 3.48 -21.06
CA GLN A 217 -7.26 2.95 -21.54
C GLN A 217 -6.40 2.36 -20.41
N GLY A 218 -6.89 2.43 -19.19
CA GLY A 218 -6.24 1.92 -17.99
C GLY A 218 -5.49 2.97 -17.20
N ASP A 219 -4.78 2.49 -16.18
CA ASP A 219 -4.08 3.33 -15.21
C ASP A 219 -2.61 2.92 -15.08
N VAL A 220 -1.82 3.81 -14.47
CA VAL A 220 -0.40 3.59 -14.20
C VAL A 220 -0.21 3.33 -12.71
N ARG A 221 0.26 2.13 -12.38
CA ARG A 221 0.74 1.78 -11.03
C ARG A 221 2.19 2.22 -10.91
N ILE A 222 2.47 3.15 -9.99
CA ILE A 222 3.83 3.59 -9.65
C ILE A 222 4.14 3.15 -8.22
N LEU A 223 5.24 2.44 -8.03
CA LEU A 223 5.77 2.13 -6.69
C LEU A 223 6.72 3.24 -6.27
N LEU A 224 6.46 3.83 -5.12
CA LEU A 224 7.30 4.80 -4.43
C LEU A 224 8.01 4.11 -3.27
N LEU A 225 9.30 4.39 -3.11
CA LEU A 225 10.10 4.01 -1.96
C LEU A 225 10.76 5.27 -1.39
N ASN A 226 10.49 5.56 -0.13
CA ASN A 226 10.98 6.74 0.56
C ASN A 226 10.72 8.04 -0.23
N GLY A 227 9.51 8.17 -0.78
CA GLY A 227 9.08 9.32 -1.57
C GLY A 227 9.50 9.32 -3.05
N GLU A 228 10.37 8.40 -3.47
CA GLU A 228 10.92 8.38 -4.83
C GLU A 228 10.40 7.20 -5.66
N PRO A 229 10.12 7.37 -6.97
CA PRO A 229 9.64 6.28 -7.82
C PRO A 229 10.71 5.22 -8.08
N VAL A 230 10.41 3.97 -7.73
CA VAL A 230 11.31 2.82 -7.92
C VAL A 230 10.93 1.92 -9.08
N GLY A 231 9.69 2.03 -9.57
CA GLY A 231 9.20 1.32 -10.74
C GLY A 231 7.76 1.69 -11.08
N ALA A 232 7.36 1.49 -12.34
CA ALA A 232 6.01 1.79 -12.80
C ALA A 232 5.55 0.80 -13.87
N MET A 233 4.25 0.56 -13.96
CA MET A 233 3.63 -0.26 -14.99
C MET A 233 2.27 0.29 -15.39
N LYS A 234 1.92 0.17 -16.68
CA LYS A 234 0.57 0.47 -17.16
C LYS A 234 -0.27 -0.79 -17.03
N ARG A 235 -1.42 -0.68 -16.38
CA ARG A 235 -2.42 -1.74 -16.28
C ARG A 235 -3.54 -1.43 -17.27
N VAL A 236 -3.78 -2.33 -18.22
CA VAL A 236 -4.76 -2.14 -19.28
C VAL A 236 -5.97 -3.04 -19.01
N PRO A 237 -7.20 -2.51 -18.99
CA PRO A 237 -8.42 -3.29 -18.78
C PRO A 237 -8.60 -4.40 -19.83
N GLY A 238 -9.37 -5.43 -19.48
CA GLY A 238 -9.82 -6.44 -20.44
C GLY A 238 -10.90 -5.90 -21.38
N THR A 239 -11.23 -6.63 -22.45
CA THR A 239 -12.18 -6.17 -23.48
C THR A 239 -13.62 -5.97 -23.00
N ASN A 240 -14.02 -6.53 -21.85
CA ASN A 240 -15.40 -6.53 -21.35
C ASN A 240 -15.57 -5.91 -19.95
N ASP A 241 -14.50 -5.38 -19.34
CA ASP A 241 -14.55 -4.77 -17.99
C ASP A 241 -13.73 -3.48 -18.01
N HIS A 242 -14.35 -2.36 -17.63
CA HIS A 242 -13.69 -1.05 -17.58
C HIS A 242 -12.64 -0.95 -16.45
N ARG A 243 -12.53 -1.94 -15.57
CA ARG A 243 -11.55 -1.97 -14.48
C ARG A 243 -10.20 -2.48 -14.98
N SER A 244 -9.15 -1.72 -14.72
CA SER A 244 -7.76 -2.02 -15.13
C SER A 244 -7.01 -2.98 -14.21
N ASN A 245 -7.60 -3.44 -13.10
CA ASN A 245 -6.88 -4.27 -12.14
C ASN A 245 -6.47 -5.62 -12.75
N VAL A 246 -5.20 -5.99 -12.57
CA VAL A 246 -4.65 -7.27 -13.08
C VAL A 246 -5.39 -8.48 -12.51
N SER A 247 -5.86 -8.38 -11.26
CA SER A 247 -6.71 -9.38 -10.61
C SER A 247 -8.08 -9.56 -11.28
N ALA A 248 -8.50 -8.64 -12.15
CA ALA A 248 -9.74 -8.69 -12.93
C ALA A 248 -9.51 -9.07 -14.40
N GLY A 249 -8.33 -9.63 -14.74
CA GLY A 249 -8.01 -10.07 -16.11
C GLY A 249 -7.35 -8.99 -16.98
N GLY A 250 -6.96 -7.85 -16.41
CA GLY A 250 -6.19 -6.82 -17.09
C GLY A 250 -4.76 -7.26 -17.45
N SER A 251 -4.19 -6.67 -18.50
CA SER A 251 -2.79 -6.92 -18.89
C SER A 251 -1.84 -5.87 -18.33
N VAL A 252 -0.56 -6.20 -18.22
CA VAL A 252 0.48 -5.27 -17.74
C VAL A 252 1.46 -4.94 -18.85
N GLN A 253 1.73 -3.66 -19.04
CA GLN A 253 2.67 -3.15 -20.02
C GLN A 253 3.76 -2.31 -19.36
N ARG A 254 4.93 -2.28 -20.00
CA ARG A 254 6.04 -1.42 -19.60
C ARG A 254 5.62 0.05 -19.74
N HIS A 255 5.84 0.85 -18.69
CA HIS A 255 5.48 2.27 -18.70
C HIS A 255 6.59 3.17 -18.19
N VAL A 256 7.12 4.02 -19.07
CA VAL A 256 8.12 5.02 -18.70
C VAL A 256 7.40 6.26 -18.18
N LEU A 257 7.75 6.70 -16.97
CA LEU A 257 7.11 7.85 -16.35
C LEU A 257 7.18 9.11 -17.22
N THR A 258 6.03 9.75 -17.42
CA THR A 258 5.93 11.05 -18.10
C THR A 258 6.52 12.17 -17.25
N LYS A 259 6.61 13.39 -17.80
CA LYS A 259 7.09 14.55 -17.04
C LYS A 259 6.12 14.90 -15.91
N GLU A 260 4.83 14.80 -16.19
CA GLU A 260 3.73 15.08 -15.29
C GLU A 260 3.70 14.06 -14.13
N GLU A 261 3.88 12.78 -14.43
CA GLU A 261 3.94 11.72 -13.41
C GLU A 261 5.17 11.85 -12.50
N LYS A 262 6.33 12.23 -13.06
CA LYS A 262 7.54 12.52 -12.25
C LYS A 262 7.33 13.73 -11.36
N ALA A 263 6.70 14.78 -11.87
CA ALA A 263 6.38 15.97 -11.09
C ALA A 263 5.40 15.64 -9.95
N LEU A 264 4.37 14.83 -10.24
CA LEU A 264 3.44 14.31 -9.25
C LEU A 264 4.16 13.53 -8.15
N CYS A 265 5.06 12.60 -8.50
CA CYS A 265 5.85 11.84 -7.52
C CYS A 265 6.68 12.78 -6.63
N LYS A 266 7.39 13.73 -7.23
CA LYS A 266 8.19 14.74 -6.52
C LYS A 266 7.35 15.60 -5.56
N GLN A 267 6.11 15.87 -5.95
CA GLN A 267 5.20 16.74 -5.21
C GLN A 267 4.60 16.03 -3.99
N ILE A 268 4.23 14.75 -4.11
CA ILE A 268 3.63 13.99 -2.98
C ILE A 268 4.67 13.29 -2.11
N GLY A 269 5.85 12.97 -2.66
CA GLY A 269 6.90 12.21 -1.98
C GLY A 269 7.26 12.73 -0.59
N PRO A 270 7.52 14.04 -0.41
CA PRO A 270 7.84 14.61 0.90
C PRO A 270 6.74 14.40 1.95
N LYS A 271 5.47 14.56 1.55
CA LYS A 271 4.33 14.33 2.44
C LYS A 271 4.22 12.86 2.86
N LEU A 272 4.37 11.93 1.91
CA LEU A 272 4.34 10.50 2.20
C LEU A 272 5.43 10.12 3.21
N VAL A 273 6.65 10.61 3.01
CA VAL A 273 7.77 10.36 3.94
C VAL A 273 7.52 10.98 5.30
N ASN A 274 7.00 12.21 5.37
CA ASN A 274 6.64 12.87 6.62
C ASN A 274 5.59 12.09 7.42
N ASP A 275 4.62 11.49 6.71
CA ASP A 275 3.57 10.67 7.32
C ASP A 275 4.09 9.24 7.64
N GLY A 276 5.37 8.95 7.35
CA GLY A 276 6.00 7.65 7.59
C GLY A 276 5.54 6.54 6.64
N LEU A 277 5.07 6.93 5.46
CA LEU A 277 4.65 6.06 4.36
C LEU A 277 5.81 5.86 3.39
N TYR A 278 6.67 4.87 3.70
CA TYR A 278 7.90 4.62 2.96
C TYR A 278 7.69 3.79 1.70
N PHE A 279 6.93 2.70 1.75
CA PHE A 279 6.68 1.85 0.59
C PHE A 279 5.21 1.93 0.20
N VAL A 280 4.94 2.60 -0.92
CA VAL A 280 3.58 3.01 -1.33
C VAL A 280 3.38 2.69 -2.80
N GLY A 281 2.19 2.23 -3.16
CA GLY A 281 1.76 2.11 -4.56
C GLY A 281 0.73 3.17 -4.89
N ILE A 282 1.03 4.07 -5.82
CA ILE A 282 0.06 5.06 -6.30
C ILE A 282 -0.52 4.63 -7.64
N ASP A 283 -1.78 4.98 -7.86
CA ASP A 283 -2.50 4.79 -9.13
C ASP A 283 -2.72 6.15 -9.79
N VAL A 284 -2.28 6.27 -11.04
CA VAL A 284 -2.31 7.51 -11.81
C VAL A 284 -3.04 7.31 -13.13
N ILE A 285 -3.93 8.23 -13.46
CA ILE A 285 -4.63 8.27 -14.76
C ILE A 285 -4.49 9.69 -15.31
N GLY A 286 -4.08 9.84 -16.57
CA GLY A 286 -3.97 11.16 -17.21
C GLY A 286 -3.09 12.16 -16.44
N GLY A 287 -2.07 11.69 -15.72
CA GLY A 287 -1.22 12.54 -14.86
C GLY A 287 -1.86 12.95 -13.52
N LYS A 288 -3.03 12.43 -13.18
CA LYS A 288 -3.75 12.67 -11.93
C LYS A 288 -3.67 11.46 -10.99
N LEU A 289 -3.40 11.71 -9.72
CA LEU A 289 -3.41 10.76 -8.62
C LEU A 289 -4.85 10.36 -8.30
N VAL A 290 -5.14 9.06 -8.39
CA VAL A 290 -6.46 8.49 -8.14
C VAL A 290 -6.54 7.82 -6.77
N GLU A 291 -5.47 7.12 -6.39
CA GLU A 291 -5.42 6.34 -5.14
C GLU A 291 -3.97 6.20 -4.64
N VAL A 292 -3.83 6.17 -3.31
CA VAL A 292 -2.57 5.91 -2.60
C VAL A 292 -2.73 4.63 -1.78
N ASN A 293 -2.04 3.56 -2.16
CA ASN A 293 -2.08 2.25 -1.49
C ASN A 293 -0.90 2.10 -0.52
N VAL A 294 -1.19 2.13 0.78
CA VAL A 294 -0.18 2.15 1.86
C VAL A 294 -0.01 0.84 2.63
N MET A 295 -0.97 -0.09 2.51
CA MET A 295 -0.99 -1.34 3.28
C MET A 295 -0.14 -2.43 2.60
N SER A 296 -0.66 -3.04 1.52
CA SER A 296 0.03 -4.11 0.80
C SER A 296 0.12 -3.80 -0.70
N PRO A 297 0.81 -2.71 -1.11
CA PRO A 297 0.95 -2.39 -2.53
C PRO A 297 1.61 -3.55 -3.28
N GLY A 298 0.90 -4.12 -4.25
CA GLY A 298 1.47 -5.07 -5.21
C GLY A 298 2.16 -4.36 -6.37
N GLY A 299 2.93 -5.11 -7.16
CA GLY A 299 3.47 -4.62 -8.43
C GLY A 299 4.94 -4.98 -8.68
N ILE A 300 5.71 -5.37 -7.65
CA ILE A 300 7.15 -5.65 -7.79
C ILE A 300 7.41 -6.69 -8.88
N THR A 301 6.70 -7.82 -8.82
CA THR A 301 6.87 -8.95 -9.75
C THR A 301 6.52 -8.56 -11.18
N TYR A 302 5.41 -7.85 -11.38
CA TYR A 302 4.95 -7.39 -12.69
C TYR A 302 5.89 -6.33 -13.30
N ILE A 303 6.30 -5.34 -12.50
CA ILE A 303 7.28 -4.32 -12.91
C ILE A 303 8.59 -5.02 -13.30
N ASN A 304 9.12 -5.91 -12.46
CA ASN A 304 10.34 -6.64 -12.79
C ASN A 304 10.19 -7.43 -14.10
N LYS A 305 9.04 -8.08 -14.33
CA LYS A 305 8.75 -8.85 -15.56
C LYS A 305 8.81 -7.98 -16.82
N VAL A 306 8.16 -6.81 -16.83
CA VAL A 306 8.10 -5.94 -18.02
C VAL A 306 9.39 -5.13 -18.26
N TYR A 307 10.30 -5.10 -17.28
CA TYR A 307 11.60 -4.43 -17.35
C TYR A 307 12.82 -5.37 -17.39
N LYS A 308 12.61 -6.69 -17.52
CA LYS A 308 13.72 -7.67 -17.51
C LYS A 308 14.80 -7.33 -18.54
N PRO A 309 16.10 -7.49 -18.19
CA PRO A 309 16.66 -7.93 -16.90
C PRO A 309 17.03 -6.80 -15.93
N LYS A 310 16.65 -5.53 -16.22
CA LYS A 310 17.32 -4.35 -15.65
C LYS A 310 16.78 -3.86 -14.31
N VAL A 311 15.58 -4.28 -13.91
CA VAL A 311 14.91 -3.75 -12.70
C VAL A 311 14.60 -4.89 -11.73
N LYS A 312 14.97 -4.68 -10.47
CA LYS A 312 14.64 -5.50 -9.31
C LYS A 312 14.22 -4.59 -8.17
N VAL A 313 12.93 -4.32 -8.07
CA VAL A 313 12.40 -3.37 -7.08
C VAL A 313 12.60 -3.88 -5.65
N GLU A 314 12.50 -5.20 -5.44
CA GLU A 314 12.74 -5.86 -4.16
C GLU A 314 14.12 -5.58 -3.58
N GLU A 315 15.17 -5.54 -4.42
CA GLU A 315 16.53 -5.25 -3.96
C GLU A 315 16.59 -3.84 -3.35
N LYS A 316 15.98 -2.84 -4.03
CA LYS A 316 15.92 -1.46 -3.52
C LYS A 316 15.15 -1.34 -2.21
N VAL A 317 14.04 -2.07 -2.07
CA VAL A 317 13.22 -2.06 -0.85
C VAL A 317 14.01 -2.61 0.33
N ILE A 318 14.74 -3.73 0.14
CA ILE A 318 15.54 -4.30 1.21
C ILE A 318 16.78 -3.45 1.52
N ASP A 319 17.42 -2.83 0.51
CA ASP A 319 18.51 -1.86 0.73
C ASP A 319 18.07 -0.70 1.63
N PHE A 320 16.89 -0.15 1.35
CA PHE A 320 16.31 0.94 2.15
C PHE A 320 16.07 0.50 3.60
N VAL A 321 15.52 -0.68 3.80
CA VAL A 321 15.22 -1.21 5.14
C VAL A 321 16.51 -1.49 5.92
N GLU A 322 17.51 -2.10 5.29
CA GLU A 322 18.84 -2.29 5.88
C GLU A 322 19.44 -0.95 6.33
N SER A 323 19.41 0.07 5.46
CA SER A 323 19.89 1.41 5.79
C SER A 323 19.17 1.99 7.00
N LYS A 324 17.84 1.86 7.09
CA LYS A 324 17.06 2.41 8.21
C LYS A 324 17.37 1.74 9.54
N VAL A 325 17.58 0.43 9.54
CA VAL A 325 17.99 -0.28 10.76
C VAL A 325 19.40 0.15 11.18
N GLN A 326 20.34 0.26 10.23
CA GLN A 326 21.70 0.73 10.53
C GLN A 326 21.70 2.16 11.10
N ASP A 327 20.93 3.08 10.51
CA ASP A 327 20.79 4.44 11.02
C ASP A 327 20.28 4.46 12.48
N LYS A 328 19.29 3.59 12.80
CA LYS A 328 18.72 3.48 14.15
C LYS A 328 19.76 2.97 15.16
N LEU A 329 20.54 1.95 14.79
CA LEU A 329 21.61 1.40 15.63
C LEU A 329 22.72 2.44 15.86
N GLN A 330 23.19 3.11 14.81
CA GLN A 330 24.22 4.14 14.93
C GLN A 330 23.76 5.32 15.78
N ALA A 331 22.50 5.74 15.65
CA ALA A 331 21.92 6.80 16.49
C ALA A 331 21.87 6.39 17.97
N PHE A 332 21.55 5.13 18.26
CA PHE A 332 21.56 4.58 19.61
C PHE A 332 22.98 4.60 20.21
N ASP A 333 23.97 4.05 19.50
CA ASP A 333 25.37 4.00 19.94
C ASP A 333 25.94 5.41 20.18
N ARG A 334 25.65 6.35 19.26
CA ARG A 334 26.02 7.75 19.43
C ARG A 334 25.41 8.36 20.69
N ARG A 335 24.13 8.09 20.98
CA ARG A 335 23.45 8.60 22.18
C ARG A 335 24.05 8.01 23.46
N VAL A 336 24.37 6.72 23.48
CA VAL A 336 25.04 6.06 24.61
C VAL A 336 26.39 6.72 24.88
N LYS A 337 27.21 6.94 23.83
CA LYS A 337 28.51 7.62 23.96
C LYS A 337 28.36 9.05 24.50
N LEU A 338 27.45 9.84 23.95
CA LEU A 338 27.22 11.22 24.39
C LEU A 338 26.71 11.29 25.84
N ARG A 339 25.84 10.37 26.25
CA ARG A 339 25.38 10.27 27.64
C ARG A 339 26.53 10.02 28.60
N LYS A 340 27.42 9.09 28.26
CA LYS A 340 28.61 8.81 29.06
C LYS A 340 29.45 10.08 29.27
N THR A 341 29.65 10.89 28.24
CA THR A 341 30.37 12.17 28.36
C THR A 341 29.66 13.18 29.27
N VAL A 342 28.32 13.18 29.31
CA VAL A 342 27.54 14.03 30.23
C VAL A 342 27.62 13.50 31.67
N GLU A 343 27.61 12.18 31.86
CA GLU A 343 27.72 11.54 33.19
C GLU A 343 29.12 11.69 33.81
N GLU A 344 30.16 11.78 32.96
CA GLU A 344 31.55 11.99 33.37
C GLU A 344 31.88 13.46 33.74
N ALA A 345 31.00 14.42 33.44
CA ALA A 345 31.19 15.86 33.66
C ALA A 345 30.65 16.34 35.02
#